data_AF-A0AB34IFC2-F1
#
_entry.id   AF-A0AB34IFC2-F1
#
_cell.length_a   1.000
_cell.length_b   1.000
_cell.length_c   1.000
_cell.angle_alpha   90.00
_cell.angle_beta   90.00
_cell.angle_gamma   90.00
#
_symmetry.space_group_name_H-M   'P 1'
#
loop_
_entity.id
_entity.type
_entity.pdbx_description
1 polymer ?
#
loop_
_entity_poly.entity_id
_entity_poly.type
_entity_poly.pdbx_seq_one_letter_code
_entity_poly.pdbx_strand_id
1 'polypeptide(L)'
;MAPPRRRAGPRRPPASASASRLAARVLEAARELADADDPSTALRAASHALHLTSAAPPVGAPPLLAPHPPPSVLAALSLALLAEIHATATPPRLAAARDACEASLRRWKANGAALCRLAAIELHHGDARRARALYEAAAALPPLRAPRGGWAAALLAAPRAAAAAEASGSAALLALLDGDANAAASHLRRLGARLRLSEAVWDAVRHAPPRRALPSPRGEGWEGRGGEGVERYVGVVPPALLRQLRAAFGPRAPFWEETAYLERGYMSFWYDVSRPAESAVEAVAARVLPLLRCGGAVVGCEWWVHSKAASRALGNRHGHQLHFDTEEGVLYAHGEVRHPAVSAVLYLSGSAAAGPTVVLNQAYAATAPATHAYVSHPADGTLLLFPGHLLHGVCPAPTAAPPPRRRRADLPSALLGAASLPRRLTLMIGFWTEDLTRRVRRPPLSACAPTPRPSRRCTWPATLALPPGGGGAGAEAEAVREEVCVVSPAWEEVEAAPAGAAEAWQGLRVPEAIDNHFFVRGMDDFLFDHLEAAR
;
A
#
# COMPACT_ATOMS: atom_id res chain seq x y z
N MET A 1 24.82 52.30 -55.78
CA MET A 1 23.71 51.35 -55.57
C MET A 1 24.28 50.00 -55.14
N ALA A 2 24.05 49.58 -53.90
CA ALA A 2 24.47 48.25 -53.43
C ALA A 2 23.47 47.18 -53.91
N PRO A 3 23.92 45.97 -54.31
CA PRO A 3 23.03 44.93 -54.80
C PRO A 3 22.13 44.41 -53.67
N PRO A 4 20.87 44.04 -53.97
CA PRO A 4 19.93 43.57 -52.97
C PRO A 4 20.43 42.26 -52.35
N ARG A 5 20.60 42.25 -51.02
CA ARG A 5 20.90 41.03 -50.26
C ARG A 5 19.79 40.00 -50.51
N ARG A 6 20.10 38.94 -51.27
CA ARG A 6 19.23 37.77 -51.42
C ARG A 6 18.98 37.20 -50.02
N ARG A 7 17.75 37.33 -49.51
CA ARG A 7 17.31 36.65 -48.28
C ARG A 7 17.42 35.15 -48.53
N ALA A 8 18.32 34.47 -47.82
CA ALA A 8 18.37 33.02 -47.83
C ALA A 8 17.00 32.49 -47.40
N GLY A 9 16.37 31.68 -48.28
CA GLY A 9 15.10 31.03 -47.95
C GLY A 9 15.24 30.17 -46.68
N PRO A 10 14.14 29.93 -45.95
CA PRO A 10 14.19 29.17 -44.71
C PRO A 10 14.80 27.78 -44.97
N ARG A 11 15.96 27.51 -44.35
CA ARG A 11 16.60 26.19 -44.39
C ARG A 11 15.61 25.18 -43.81
N ARG A 12 15.28 24.13 -44.57
CA ARG A 12 14.50 23.00 -44.04
C ARG A 12 15.23 22.44 -42.82
N PRO A 13 14.55 22.20 -41.69
CA PRO A 13 15.17 21.63 -40.52
C PRO A 13 15.75 20.25 -40.88
N PRO A 14 16.87 19.83 -40.25
CA PRO A 14 17.43 18.50 -40.45
C PRO A 14 16.37 17.44 -40.12
N ALA A 15 16.30 16.38 -40.91
CA ALA A 15 15.28 15.31 -40.78
C ALA A 15 15.17 14.75 -39.35
N SER A 16 16.28 14.71 -38.62
CA SER A 16 16.35 14.28 -37.21
C SER A 16 15.55 15.14 -36.24
N ALA A 17 15.47 16.46 -36.45
CA ALA A 17 14.69 17.36 -35.59
C ALA A 17 13.18 17.16 -35.78
N SER A 18 12.75 16.84 -37.01
CA SER A 18 11.35 16.52 -37.29
C SER A 18 10.93 15.20 -36.64
N ALA A 19 11.76 14.17 -36.75
CA ALA A 19 11.51 12.86 -36.13
C ALA A 19 11.45 12.96 -34.59
N SER A 20 12.36 13.72 -33.97
CA SER A 20 12.38 13.90 -32.51
C SER A 20 11.12 14.57 -31.99
N ARG A 21 10.63 15.62 -32.67
CA ARG A 21 9.38 16.30 -32.30
C ARG A 21 8.16 15.39 -32.45
N LEU A 22 8.09 14.63 -33.55
CA LEU A 22 7.01 13.68 -33.76
C LEU A 22 7.02 12.59 -32.69
N ALA A 23 8.18 11.99 -32.41
CA ALA A 23 8.32 10.96 -31.38
C ALA A 23 7.95 11.47 -29.98
N ALA A 24 8.33 12.70 -29.63
CA ALA A 24 7.93 13.32 -28.36
C ALA A 24 6.41 13.48 -28.22
N ARG A 25 5.73 13.95 -29.28
CA ARG A 25 4.25 14.08 -29.29
C ARG A 25 3.55 12.73 -29.21
N VAL A 26 4.05 11.74 -29.95
CA VAL A 26 3.48 10.37 -29.92
C VAL A 26 3.68 9.74 -28.53
N LEU A 27 4.81 9.99 -27.87
CA LEU A 27 5.05 9.54 -26.50
C LEU A 27 4.12 10.20 -25.48
N GLU A 28 3.86 11.50 -25.63
CA GLU A 28 2.90 12.24 -24.78
C GLU A 28 1.48 11.69 -24.95
N ALA A 29 1.02 11.54 -26.19
CA ALA A 29 -0.27 10.89 -26.48
C ALA A 29 -0.36 9.46 -25.93
N ALA A 30 0.74 8.70 -25.99
CA ALA A 30 0.79 7.34 -25.43
C ALA A 30 0.60 7.33 -23.89
N ARG A 31 1.07 8.36 -23.18
CA ARG A 31 0.85 8.50 -21.73
C ARG A 31 -0.60 8.86 -21.43
N GLU A 32 -1.15 9.85 -22.13
CA GLU A 32 -2.56 10.23 -21.98
C GLU A 32 -3.50 9.04 -22.21
N LEU A 33 -3.20 8.21 -23.21
CA LEU A 33 -3.97 6.98 -23.49
C LEU A 33 -3.80 5.91 -22.40
N ALA A 34 -2.62 5.81 -21.79
CA ALA A 34 -2.39 4.89 -20.67
C ALA A 34 -3.16 5.34 -19.42
N ASP A 35 -3.20 6.65 -19.16
CA ASP A 35 -3.94 7.25 -18.05
C ASP A 35 -5.46 7.16 -18.27
N ALA A 36 -5.92 7.14 -19.53
CA ALA A 36 -7.32 6.97 -19.92
C ALA A 36 -7.78 5.49 -20.00
N ASP A 37 -7.00 4.54 -19.49
CA ASP A 37 -7.28 3.10 -19.51
C ASP A 37 -7.53 2.50 -20.91
N ASP A 38 -6.82 3.02 -21.95
CA ASP A 38 -6.72 2.38 -23.28
C ASP A 38 -5.31 1.79 -23.48
N PRO A 39 -4.98 0.66 -22.81
CA PRO A 39 -3.64 0.08 -22.86
C PRO A 39 -3.27 -0.42 -24.25
N SER A 40 -4.25 -0.76 -25.09
CA SER A 40 -4.00 -1.28 -26.44
C SER A 40 -3.55 -0.18 -27.39
N THR A 41 -4.19 0.98 -27.37
CA THR A 41 -3.78 2.14 -28.18
C THR A 41 -2.52 2.77 -27.62
N ALA A 42 -2.38 2.86 -26.29
CA ALA A 42 -1.16 3.31 -25.64
C ALA A 42 0.06 2.46 -26.06
N LEU A 43 -0.10 1.12 -26.09
CA LEU A 43 0.96 0.19 -26.52
C LEU A 43 1.41 0.46 -27.96
N ARG A 44 0.46 0.66 -28.89
CA ARG A 44 0.78 0.97 -30.29
C ARG A 44 1.48 2.31 -30.42
N ALA A 45 1.01 3.34 -29.73
CA ALA A 45 1.61 4.67 -29.75
C ALA A 45 3.04 4.66 -29.17
N ALA A 46 3.24 4.04 -28.00
CA ALA A 46 4.57 3.91 -27.38
C ALA A 46 5.55 3.13 -28.28
N SER A 47 5.09 2.05 -28.92
CA SER A 47 5.89 1.28 -29.89
C SER A 47 6.27 2.10 -31.12
N HIS A 48 5.36 2.95 -31.62
CA HIS A 48 5.63 3.85 -32.74
C HIS A 48 6.67 4.92 -32.37
N ALA A 49 6.55 5.55 -31.19
CA ALA A 49 7.56 6.49 -30.70
C ALA A 49 8.96 5.84 -30.57
N LEU A 50 9.01 4.59 -30.08
CA LEU A 50 10.25 3.81 -30.03
C LEU A 50 10.82 3.52 -31.42
N HIS A 51 9.97 3.15 -32.39
CA HIS A 51 10.41 2.91 -33.76
C HIS A 51 11.09 4.14 -34.37
N LEU A 52 10.48 5.32 -34.23
CA LEU A 52 11.01 6.62 -34.71
C LEU A 52 12.38 6.99 -34.11
N THR A 53 12.77 6.38 -32.99
CA THR A 53 13.97 6.73 -32.21
C THR A 53 14.97 5.57 -32.07
N SER A 54 14.67 4.40 -32.64
CA SER A 54 15.39 3.14 -32.43
C SER A 54 16.88 3.15 -32.82
N ALA A 55 17.24 3.92 -33.85
CA ALA A 55 18.60 4.06 -34.36
C ALA A 55 19.52 4.93 -33.49
N ALA A 56 18.99 5.58 -32.45
CA ALA A 56 19.76 6.53 -31.64
C ALA A 56 20.77 5.81 -30.71
N PRO A 57 22.04 6.24 -30.64
CA PRO A 57 23.01 5.64 -29.73
C PRO A 57 22.63 5.88 -28.25
N PRO A 58 23.09 5.05 -27.30
CA PRO A 58 22.91 5.31 -25.88
C PRO A 58 23.41 6.70 -25.46
N VAL A 59 22.79 7.28 -24.43
CA VAL A 59 23.16 8.60 -23.91
C VAL A 59 23.65 8.50 -22.46
N GLY A 60 24.78 9.15 -22.18
CA GLY A 60 25.28 9.32 -20.82
C GLY A 60 24.48 10.38 -20.05
N ALA A 61 24.76 11.66 -20.35
CA ALA A 61 24.03 12.80 -19.82
C ALA A 61 23.20 13.48 -20.92
N PRO A 62 21.89 13.70 -20.72
CA PRO A 62 21.05 14.35 -21.73
C PRO A 62 21.40 15.85 -21.85
N PRO A 63 21.56 16.41 -23.07
CA PRO A 63 21.76 17.84 -23.28
C PRO A 63 20.46 18.62 -22.97
N LEU A 64 20.29 19.04 -21.72
CA LEU A 64 19.06 19.69 -21.22
C LEU A 64 18.73 21.02 -21.92
N LEU A 65 19.70 21.67 -22.56
CA LEU A 65 19.53 22.93 -23.28
C LEU A 65 19.19 22.75 -24.77
N ALA A 66 19.09 21.51 -25.26
CA ALA A 66 18.69 21.26 -26.64
C ALA A 66 17.25 21.75 -26.88
N PRO A 67 16.93 22.27 -28.09
CA PRO A 67 15.58 22.75 -28.39
C PRO A 67 14.54 21.62 -28.40
N HIS A 68 14.98 20.37 -28.61
CA HIS A 68 14.15 19.18 -28.65
C HIS A 68 14.80 18.03 -27.86
N PRO A 69 13.99 17.07 -27.37
CA PRO A 69 14.53 15.89 -26.70
C PRO A 69 15.43 15.08 -27.65
N PRO A 70 16.61 14.62 -27.20
CA PRO A 70 17.44 13.70 -27.99
C PRO A 70 16.67 12.41 -28.30
N PRO A 71 16.79 11.85 -29.53
CA PRO A 71 16.15 10.59 -29.88
C PRO A 71 16.43 9.44 -28.90
N SER A 72 17.64 9.36 -28.36
CA SER A 72 18.04 8.31 -27.40
C SER A 72 17.32 8.41 -26.05
N VAL A 73 17.04 9.63 -25.60
CA VAL A 73 16.23 9.89 -24.41
C VAL A 73 14.78 9.48 -24.68
N LEU A 74 14.22 9.86 -25.84
CA LEU A 74 12.87 9.46 -26.23
C LEU A 74 12.73 7.94 -26.32
N ALA A 75 13.68 7.24 -26.93
CA ALA A 75 13.69 5.78 -26.98
C ALA A 75 13.68 5.16 -25.58
N ALA A 76 14.50 5.67 -24.66
CA ALA A 76 14.53 5.20 -23.27
C ALA A 76 13.19 5.44 -22.55
N LEU A 77 12.59 6.63 -22.73
CA LEU A 77 11.29 6.95 -22.14
C LEU A 77 10.14 6.10 -22.73
N SER A 78 10.14 5.85 -24.04
CA SER A 78 9.19 4.94 -24.68
C SER A 78 9.28 3.52 -24.14
N LEU A 79 10.50 3.01 -23.93
CA LEU A 79 10.72 1.69 -23.32
C LEU A 79 10.23 1.62 -21.87
N ALA A 80 10.41 2.70 -21.09
CA ALA A 80 9.89 2.76 -19.72
C ALA A 80 8.36 2.76 -19.69
N LEU A 81 7.71 3.49 -20.61
CA LEU A 81 6.25 3.48 -20.76
C LEU A 81 5.73 2.11 -21.22
N LEU A 82 6.41 1.45 -22.16
CA LEU A 82 6.07 0.07 -22.57
C LEU A 82 6.15 -0.89 -21.38
N ALA A 83 7.16 -0.73 -20.52
CA ALA A 83 7.28 -1.56 -19.32
C ALA A 83 6.09 -1.38 -18.37
N GLU A 84 5.65 -0.14 -18.17
CA GLU A 84 4.45 0.17 -17.40
C GLU A 84 3.19 -0.47 -17.98
N ILE A 85 2.93 -0.26 -19.27
CA ILE A 85 1.76 -0.85 -19.96
C ILE A 85 1.78 -2.39 -19.86
N HIS A 86 2.96 -3.01 -19.98
CA HIS A 86 3.09 -4.45 -19.81
C HIS A 86 2.87 -4.92 -18.37
N ALA A 87 3.29 -4.14 -17.37
CA ALA A 87 3.13 -4.48 -15.96
C ALA A 87 1.68 -4.33 -15.48
N THR A 88 0.90 -3.42 -16.08
CA THR A 88 -0.51 -3.17 -15.72
C THR A 88 -1.52 -3.90 -16.60
N ALA A 89 -1.09 -4.56 -17.67
CA ALA A 89 -1.96 -5.37 -18.51
C ALA A 89 -2.70 -6.48 -17.72
N THR A 90 -3.84 -6.93 -18.23
CA THR A 90 -4.63 -8.03 -17.64
C THR A 90 -4.70 -9.20 -18.63
N PRO A 91 -3.99 -10.32 -18.41
CA PRO A 91 -3.02 -10.55 -17.33
C PRO A 91 -1.69 -9.80 -17.53
N PRO A 92 -0.93 -9.54 -16.44
CA PRO A 92 0.35 -8.83 -16.53
C PRO A 92 1.40 -9.58 -17.35
N ARG A 93 2.16 -8.86 -18.18
CA ARG A 93 3.25 -9.39 -19.02
C ARG A 93 4.61 -9.08 -18.40
N LEU A 94 4.85 -9.60 -17.20
CA LEU A 94 5.97 -9.20 -16.35
C LEU A 94 7.36 -9.40 -16.97
N ALA A 95 7.55 -10.46 -17.78
CA ALA A 95 8.81 -10.68 -18.50
C ALA A 95 9.08 -9.57 -19.52
N ALA A 96 8.08 -9.22 -20.35
CA ALA A 96 8.19 -8.13 -21.30
C ALA A 96 8.40 -6.77 -20.60
N ALA A 97 7.76 -6.56 -19.45
CA ALA A 97 7.96 -5.36 -18.64
C ALA A 97 9.41 -5.25 -18.12
N ARG A 98 9.96 -6.35 -17.61
CA ARG A 98 11.36 -6.44 -17.16
C ARG A 98 12.33 -6.15 -18.30
N ASP A 99 12.14 -6.82 -19.44
CA ASP A 99 13.01 -6.66 -20.62
C ASP A 99 12.99 -5.23 -21.15
N ALA A 100 11.81 -4.59 -21.17
CA ALA A 100 11.65 -3.20 -21.57
C ALA A 100 12.35 -2.23 -20.61
N CYS A 101 12.27 -2.45 -19.28
CA CYS A 101 13.04 -1.66 -18.32
C CYS A 101 14.56 -1.82 -18.54
N GLU A 102 15.04 -3.04 -18.68
CA GLU A 102 16.47 -3.31 -18.89
C GLU A 102 16.96 -2.70 -20.21
N ALA A 103 16.15 -2.76 -21.27
CA ALA A 103 16.44 -2.08 -22.53
C ALA A 103 16.49 -0.55 -22.38
N SER A 104 15.57 0.02 -21.61
CA SER A 104 15.55 1.46 -21.29
C SER A 104 16.85 1.87 -20.59
N LEU A 105 17.27 1.12 -19.58
CA LEU A 105 18.50 1.39 -18.81
C LEU A 105 19.78 1.21 -19.64
N ARG A 106 19.79 0.30 -20.63
CA ARG A 106 20.90 0.21 -21.60
C ARG A 106 21.02 1.46 -22.47
N ARG A 107 19.90 2.11 -22.81
CA ARG A 107 19.89 3.36 -23.61
C ARG A 107 20.21 4.59 -22.75
N TRP A 108 19.71 4.62 -21.51
CA TRP A 108 19.94 5.70 -20.57
C TRP A 108 19.95 5.16 -19.13
N LYS A 109 21.15 4.95 -18.57
CA LYS A 109 21.33 4.37 -17.22
C LYS A 109 20.66 5.19 -16.12
N ALA A 110 20.51 6.50 -16.32
CA ALA A 110 19.92 7.42 -15.35
C ALA A 110 18.41 7.67 -15.58
N ASN A 111 17.71 6.72 -16.21
CA ASN A 111 16.26 6.74 -16.33
C ASN A 111 15.61 6.26 -15.03
N GLY A 112 15.28 7.21 -14.14
CA GLY A 112 14.70 6.92 -12.83
C GLY A 112 13.41 6.10 -12.89
N ALA A 113 12.51 6.40 -13.84
CA ALA A 113 11.24 5.67 -13.98
C ALA A 113 11.46 4.18 -14.31
N ALA A 114 12.43 3.88 -15.20
CA ALA A 114 12.78 2.49 -15.52
C ALA A 114 13.45 1.76 -14.34
N LEU A 115 14.28 2.47 -13.54
CA LEU A 115 14.86 1.91 -12.31
C LEU A 115 13.78 1.55 -11.29
N CYS A 116 12.85 2.47 -10.97
CA CYS A 116 11.77 2.21 -10.03
C CYS A 116 10.85 1.08 -10.49
N ARG A 117 10.50 1.05 -11.78
CA ARG A 117 9.64 -0.01 -12.34
C ARG A 117 10.32 -1.37 -12.28
N LEU A 118 11.60 -1.45 -12.65
CA LEU A 118 12.37 -2.69 -12.55
C LEU A 118 12.51 -3.12 -11.08
N ALA A 119 12.77 -2.18 -10.18
CA ALA A 119 12.85 -2.43 -8.75
C ALA A 119 11.54 -3.01 -8.24
N ALA A 120 10.39 -2.44 -8.60
CA ALA A 120 9.07 -2.97 -8.25
C ALA A 120 8.88 -4.40 -8.78
N ILE A 121 9.20 -4.67 -10.06
CA ILE A 121 9.09 -6.03 -10.63
C ILE A 121 9.95 -7.03 -9.85
N GLU A 122 11.21 -6.69 -9.57
CA GLU A 122 12.11 -7.54 -8.78
C GLU A 122 11.60 -7.74 -7.36
N LEU A 123 11.05 -6.69 -6.76
CA LEU A 123 10.55 -6.76 -5.40
C LEU A 123 9.30 -7.64 -5.32
N HIS A 124 8.40 -7.55 -6.29
CA HIS A 124 7.15 -8.32 -6.30
C HIS A 124 7.35 -9.76 -6.76
N HIS A 125 8.23 -9.99 -7.73
CA HIS A 125 8.27 -11.23 -8.50
C HIS A 125 9.68 -11.84 -8.64
N GLY A 126 10.73 -11.15 -8.18
CA GLY A 126 12.13 -11.53 -8.36
C GLY A 126 12.94 -11.49 -7.07
N ASP A 127 14.10 -10.81 -7.15
CA ASP A 127 15.08 -10.71 -6.05
C ASP A 127 14.95 -9.38 -5.29
N ALA A 128 14.59 -9.45 -4.01
CA ALA A 128 14.44 -8.28 -3.15
C ALA A 128 15.74 -7.50 -2.95
N ARG A 129 16.91 -8.16 -2.97
CA ARG A 129 18.20 -7.46 -2.88
C ARG A 129 18.47 -6.66 -4.14
N ARG A 130 18.13 -7.23 -5.31
CA ARG A 130 18.21 -6.51 -6.59
C ARG A 130 17.28 -5.32 -6.60
N ALA A 131 16.06 -5.47 -6.07
CA ALA A 131 15.11 -4.37 -5.94
C ALA A 131 15.65 -3.23 -5.08
N ARG A 132 16.21 -3.53 -3.89
CA ARG A 132 16.85 -2.53 -3.02
C ARG A 132 17.93 -1.75 -3.76
N ALA A 133 18.85 -2.44 -4.41
CA ALA A 133 19.94 -1.80 -5.16
C ALA A 133 19.42 -0.90 -6.30
N LEU A 134 18.32 -1.28 -6.97
CA LEU A 134 17.71 -0.48 -8.04
C LEU A 134 17.02 0.78 -7.48
N TYR A 135 16.31 0.68 -6.35
CA TYR A 135 15.75 1.85 -5.67
C TYR A 135 16.85 2.78 -5.15
N GLU A 136 17.90 2.25 -4.53
CA GLU A 136 19.07 3.05 -4.11
C GLU A 136 19.71 3.79 -5.29
N ALA A 137 19.86 3.12 -6.44
CA ALA A 137 20.37 3.74 -7.67
C ALA A 137 19.45 4.85 -8.19
N ALA A 138 18.12 4.68 -8.14
CA ALA A 138 17.15 5.71 -8.54
C ALA A 138 17.15 6.90 -7.58
N ALA A 139 17.17 6.64 -6.27
CA ALA A 139 17.21 7.66 -5.23
C ALA A 139 18.50 8.50 -5.29
N ALA A 140 19.62 7.91 -5.72
CA ALA A 140 20.91 8.58 -5.87
C ALA A 140 21.04 9.45 -7.12
N LEU A 141 20.06 9.45 -8.04
CA LEU A 141 20.12 10.29 -9.24
C LEU A 141 20.06 11.77 -8.87
N PRO A 142 20.97 12.62 -9.40
CA PRO A 142 20.95 14.04 -9.09
C PRO A 142 19.75 14.74 -9.75
N PRO A 143 19.25 15.84 -9.15
CA PRO A 143 18.21 16.67 -9.74
C PRO A 143 18.66 17.23 -11.09
N LEU A 144 17.75 17.27 -12.05
CA LEU A 144 18.00 17.90 -13.35
C LEU A 144 17.56 19.37 -13.29
N ARG A 145 18.52 20.28 -13.45
CA ARG A 145 18.24 21.71 -13.59
C ARG A 145 17.81 22.00 -15.03
N ALA A 146 16.51 21.86 -15.30
CA ALA A 146 15.92 22.17 -16.61
C ALA A 146 15.29 23.58 -16.62
N PRO A 147 15.34 24.30 -17.75
CA PRO A 147 14.58 25.54 -17.92
C PRO A 147 13.08 25.30 -17.70
N ARG A 148 12.41 26.21 -16.96
CA ARG A 148 10.95 26.14 -16.75
C ARG A 148 10.21 26.18 -18.09
N GLY A 149 9.18 25.35 -18.22
CA GLY A 149 8.34 25.27 -19.44
C GLY A 149 8.98 24.56 -20.64
N GLY A 150 10.22 24.06 -20.54
CA GLY A 150 10.86 23.29 -21.59
C GLY A 150 10.52 21.79 -21.55
N TRP A 151 10.74 21.08 -22.66
CA TRP A 151 10.57 19.61 -22.73
C TRP A 151 11.37 18.88 -21.65
N ALA A 152 12.55 19.37 -21.29
CA ALA A 152 13.41 18.74 -20.30
C ALA A 152 12.80 18.81 -18.88
N ALA A 153 12.05 19.88 -18.58
CA ALA A 153 11.36 19.99 -17.31
C ALA A 153 10.21 18.98 -17.21
N ALA A 154 9.36 18.91 -18.22
CA ALA A 154 8.18 18.04 -18.26
C ALA A 154 8.53 16.55 -18.43
N LEU A 155 9.46 16.22 -19.34
CA LEU A 155 9.75 14.83 -19.69
C LEU A 155 10.86 14.20 -18.83
N LEU A 156 11.75 15.00 -18.22
CA LEU A 156 12.89 14.48 -17.46
C LEU A 156 12.90 14.93 -16.00
N ALA A 157 12.88 16.24 -15.74
CA ALA A 157 13.13 16.75 -14.39
C ALA A 157 12.02 16.37 -13.41
N ALA A 158 10.74 16.60 -13.78
CA ALA A 158 9.61 16.24 -12.93
C ALA A 158 9.48 14.71 -12.73
N PRO A 159 9.49 13.86 -13.80
CA PRO A 159 9.50 12.41 -13.61
C PRO A 159 10.69 11.89 -12.81
N ARG A 160 11.88 12.52 -12.93
CA ARG A 160 13.03 12.15 -12.10
C ARG A 160 12.82 12.49 -10.63
N ALA A 161 12.25 13.66 -10.31
CA ALA A 161 11.95 14.01 -8.93
C ALA A 161 10.94 13.03 -8.32
N ALA A 162 9.89 12.67 -9.07
CA ALA A 162 8.91 11.66 -8.66
C ALA A 162 9.57 10.29 -8.43
N ALA A 163 10.40 9.83 -9.37
CA ALA A 163 11.14 8.57 -9.23
C ALA A 163 12.10 8.58 -8.03
N ALA A 164 12.81 9.69 -7.79
CA ALA A 164 13.71 9.81 -6.64
C ALA A 164 12.95 9.78 -5.31
N ALA A 165 11.75 10.36 -5.26
CA ALA A 165 10.89 10.32 -4.08
C ALA A 165 10.35 8.91 -3.81
N GLU A 166 9.78 8.26 -4.83
CA GLU A 166 9.31 6.88 -4.76
C GLU A 166 10.42 5.93 -4.29
N ALA A 167 11.59 6.07 -4.92
CA ALA A 167 12.75 5.25 -4.63
C ALA A 167 13.33 5.50 -3.25
N SER A 168 13.33 6.75 -2.76
CA SER A 168 13.79 7.05 -1.40
C SER A 168 12.86 6.43 -0.36
N GLY A 169 11.52 6.55 -0.55
CA GLY A 169 10.56 5.93 0.37
C GLY A 169 10.68 4.41 0.39
N SER A 170 10.82 3.80 -0.79
CA SER A 170 10.99 2.36 -0.93
C SER A 170 12.32 1.87 -0.36
N ALA A 171 13.44 2.53 -0.68
CA ALA A 171 14.75 2.16 -0.15
C ALA A 171 14.80 2.30 1.38
N ALA A 172 14.23 3.39 1.94
CA ALA A 172 14.15 3.59 3.38
C ALA A 172 13.45 2.42 4.08
N LEU A 173 12.27 2.05 3.58
CA LEU A 173 11.47 1.00 4.19
C LEU A 173 12.07 -0.40 3.98
N LEU A 174 12.79 -0.68 2.87
CA LEU A 174 13.55 -1.94 2.73
C LEU A 174 14.69 -2.00 3.72
N ALA A 175 15.42 -0.89 3.90
CA ALA A 175 16.49 -0.81 4.87
C ALA A 175 15.96 -1.01 6.31
N LEU A 176 14.82 -0.41 6.66
CA LEU A 176 14.15 -0.63 7.95
C LEU A 176 13.76 -2.09 8.16
N LEU A 177 13.22 -2.77 7.15
CA LEU A 177 12.90 -4.19 7.21
C LEU A 177 14.14 -5.07 7.39
N ASP A 178 15.27 -4.68 6.80
CA ASP A 178 16.56 -5.36 6.94
C ASP A 178 17.27 -5.05 8.28
N GLY A 179 16.75 -4.13 9.09
CA GLY A 179 17.39 -3.68 10.34
C GLY A 179 18.53 -2.69 10.13
N ASP A 180 18.56 -2.00 8.99
CA ASP A 180 19.57 -1.01 8.62
C ASP A 180 19.00 0.41 8.76
N ALA A 181 18.79 0.82 10.02
CA ALA A 181 18.26 2.12 10.39
C ALA A 181 19.09 3.29 9.82
N ASN A 182 20.42 3.13 9.78
CA ASN A 182 21.35 4.14 9.28
C ASN A 182 21.19 4.39 7.78
N ALA A 183 21.09 3.33 6.97
CA ALA A 183 20.81 3.49 5.54
C ALA A 183 19.44 4.16 5.32
N ALA A 184 18.43 3.76 6.10
CA ALA A 184 17.10 4.35 6.01
C ALA A 184 17.10 5.86 6.30
N ALA A 185 17.80 6.31 7.34
CA ALA A 185 17.87 7.72 7.73
C ALA A 185 18.34 8.64 6.58
N SER A 186 19.27 8.18 5.74
CA SER A 186 19.75 8.95 4.58
C SER A 186 18.67 9.20 3.52
N HIS A 187 17.75 8.26 3.34
CA HIS A 187 16.62 8.38 2.41
C HIS A 187 15.49 9.20 3.01
N LEU A 188 15.22 9.04 4.31
CA LEU A 188 14.19 9.78 5.04
C LEU A 188 14.48 11.28 5.09
N ARG A 189 15.76 11.68 5.25
CA ARG A 189 16.18 13.09 5.17
C ARG A 189 15.82 13.75 3.84
N ARG A 190 16.00 13.06 2.70
CA ARG A 190 15.62 13.56 1.38
C ARG A 190 14.12 13.84 1.25
N LEU A 191 13.32 13.03 1.95
CA LEU A 191 11.85 13.16 2.01
C LEU A 191 11.40 14.25 3.01
N GLY A 192 12.32 14.77 3.81
CA GLY A 192 12.03 15.72 4.88
C GLY A 192 11.28 15.09 6.06
N ALA A 193 11.28 13.76 6.17
CA ALA A 193 10.69 13.08 7.32
C ALA A 193 11.48 13.45 8.58
N ARG A 194 10.76 13.71 9.68
CA ARG A 194 11.34 14.07 10.98
C ARG A 194 11.16 12.96 12.01
N LEU A 195 10.12 12.14 11.82
CA LEU A 195 9.80 11.03 12.70
C LEU A 195 9.68 9.76 11.87
N ARG A 196 10.09 8.62 12.44
CA ARG A 196 9.87 7.29 11.90
C ARG A 196 9.44 6.33 13.00
N LEU A 197 8.74 5.25 12.65
CA LEU A 197 8.58 4.13 13.58
C LEU A 197 9.95 3.67 14.06
N SER A 198 10.07 3.47 15.37
CA SER A 198 11.35 3.22 16.01
C SER A 198 12.00 1.92 15.55
N GLU A 199 13.33 1.83 15.67
CA GLU A 199 14.07 0.60 15.42
C GLU A 199 13.54 -0.56 16.27
N ALA A 200 13.15 -0.31 17.53
CA ALA A 200 12.56 -1.30 18.41
C ALA A 200 11.24 -1.85 17.85
N VAL A 201 10.40 -1.00 17.24
CA VAL A 201 9.16 -1.44 16.58
C VAL A 201 9.51 -2.33 15.38
N TRP A 202 10.48 -1.95 14.57
CA TRP A 202 10.94 -2.77 13.44
C TRP A 202 11.57 -4.10 13.87
N ASP A 203 12.27 -4.13 15.00
CA ASP A 203 12.77 -5.37 15.60
C ASP A 203 11.64 -6.29 16.01
N ALA A 204 10.60 -5.77 16.66
CA ALA A 204 9.41 -6.53 17.00
C ALA A 204 8.63 -6.96 15.74
N VAL A 205 8.67 -6.18 14.65
CA VAL A 205 8.09 -6.56 13.36
C VAL A 205 8.83 -7.73 12.71
N ARG A 206 10.16 -7.77 12.84
CA ARG A 206 10.99 -8.87 12.33
C ARG A 206 10.87 -10.14 13.16
N HIS A 207 10.76 -9.99 14.47
CA HIS A 207 10.87 -11.09 15.41
C HIS A 207 9.57 -11.26 16.20
N ALA A 208 8.80 -12.30 15.86
CA ALA A 208 7.65 -12.66 16.66
C ALA A 208 8.11 -13.09 18.06
N PRO A 209 7.71 -12.40 19.14
CA PRO A 209 8.08 -12.83 20.48
C PRO A 209 7.38 -14.16 20.83
N PRO A 210 7.92 -14.91 21.80
CA PRO A 210 7.25 -16.09 22.33
C PRO A 210 5.84 -15.73 22.82
N ARG A 211 4.86 -16.58 22.51
CA ARG A 211 3.49 -16.37 22.94
C ARG A 211 3.32 -16.86 24.37
N ARG A 212 2.80 -15.99 25.23
CA ARG A 212 2.48 -16.31 26.62
C ARG A 212 0.99 -16.15 26.85
N ALA A 213 0.35 -17.20 27.35
CA ALA A 213 -1.02 -17.12 27.82
C ALA A 213 -1.09 -16.23 29.08
N LEU A 214 -2.07 -15.35 29.13
CA LEU A 214 -2.35 -14.48 30.25
C LEU A 214 -3.63 -14.95 30.96
N PRO A 215 -3.72 -14.78 32.29
CA PRO A 215 -4.95 -15.05 33.00
C PRO A 215 -6.08 -14.15 32.49
N SER A 216 -7.29 -14.71 32.40
CA SER A 216 -8.51 -13.96 32.10
C SER A 216 -8.67 -12.82 33.10
N PRO A 217 -8.73 -11.56 32.66
CA PRO A 217 -8.76 -10.45 33.61
C PRO A 217 -10.09 -10.45 34.36
N ARG A 218 -10.05 -10.30 35.69
CA ARG A 218 -11.25 -10.26 36.53
C ARG A 218 -11.87 -8.87 36.49
N GLY A 219 -12.98 -8.71 35.77
CA GLY A 219 -14.01 -7.69 36.03
C GLY A 219 -13.69 -6.20 35.76
N GLU A 220 -12.47 -5.81 35.39
CA GLU A 220 -12.16 -4.41 35.09
C GLU A 220 -12.37 -4.09 33.60
N GLY A 221 -13.22 -3.08 33.35
CA GLY A 221 -13.37 -2.46 32.03
C GLY A 221 -12.10 -1.74 31.58
N TRP A 222 -12.02 -1.38 30.28
CA TRP A 222 -10.84 -0.71 29.72
C TRP A 222 -10.57 0.66 30.32
N GLU A 223 -11.61 1.37 30.78
CA GLU A 223 -11.53 2.74 31.31
C GLU A 223 -10.70 2.84 32.61
N GLY A 224 -10.59 1.76 33.40
CA GLY A 224 -9.91 1.77 34.69
C GLY A 224 -8.41 1.48 34.65
N ARG A 225 -7.86 1.07 33.51
CA ARG A 225 -6.51 0.44 33.47
C ARG A 225 -5.34 1.38 33.19
N GLY A 226 -5.56 2.67 32.97
CA GLY A 226 -4.48 3.63 32.72
C GLY A 226 -3.49 3.19 31.63
N GLY A 227 -3.94 2.34 30.69
CA GLY A 227 -3.08 1.49 29.88
C GLY A 227 -3.87 0.76 28.78
N GLU A 228 -4.53 1.56 27.93
CA GLU A 228 -4.54 1.46 26.46
C GLU A 228 -5.26 0.29 25.74
N GLY A 229 -5.91 -0.63 26.46
CA GLY A 229 -7.01 -1.43 25.90
C GLY A 229 -6.68 -2.36 24.72
N VAL A 230 -5.39 -2.61 24.41
CA VAL A 230 -5.00 -3.55 23.35
C VAL A 230 -4.90 -4.97 23.91
N GLU A 231 -5.68 -5.89 23.35
CA GLU A 231 -5.79 -7.26 23.81
C GLU A 231 -5.74 -8.25 22.65
N ARG A 232 -5.14 -9.42 22.88
CA ARG A 232 -5.09 -10.50 21.90
C ARG A 232 -5.67 -11.78 22.48
N TYR A 233 -6.38 -12.52 21.65
CA TYR A 233 -7.02 -13.77 22.03
C TYR A 233 -6.80 -14.87 20.99
N VAL A 234 -6.72 -16.11 21.47
CA VAL A 234 -6.83 -17.34 20.67
C VAL A 234 -8.09 -18.10 21.06
N GLY A 235 -8.57 -18.97 20.18
CA GLY A 235 -9.71 -19.85 20.48
C GLY A 235 -11.08 -19.17 20.46
N VAL A 236 -11.16 -17.86 20.18
CA VAL A 236 -12.44 -17.12 20.11
C VAL A 236 -13.36 -17.71 19.04
N VAL A 237 -12.80 -18.07 17.89
CA VAL A 237 -13.55 -18.59 16.73
C VAL A 237 -13.41 -20.11 16.66
N PRO A 238 -14.51 -20.87 16.77
CA PRO A 238 -14.47 -22.32 16.64
C PRO A 238 -13.88 -22.76 15.29
N PRO A 239 -13.14 -23.89 15.21
CA PRO A 239 -12.50 -24.33 13.97
C PRO A 239 -13.45 -24.49 12.79
N ALA A 240 -14.71 -24.90 13.03
CA ALA A 240 -15.72 -25.00 11.98
C ALA A 240 -16.09 -23.64 11.38
N LEU A 241 -16.31 -22.64 12.25
CA LEU A 241 -16.62 -21.27 11.86
C LEU A 241 -15.44 -20.61 11.11
N LEU A 242 -14.21 -20.83 11.60
CA LEU A 242 -13.00 -20.35 10.93
C LEU A 242 -12.84 -20.96 9.52
N ARG A 243 -13.12 -22.27 9.36
CA ARG A 243 -13.10 -22.93 8.03
C ARG A 243 -14.16 -22.34 7.09
N GLN A 244 -15.37 -22.07 7.59
CA GLN A 244 -16.42 -21.45 6.80
C GLN A 244 -16.01 -20.05 6.31
N LEU A 245 -15.49 -19.19 7.19
CA LEU A 245 -15.01 -17.85 6.82
C LEU A 245 -13.88 -17.90 5.80
N ARG A 246 -12.93 -18.84 5.94
CA ARG A 246 -11.86 -19.05 4.96
C ARG A 246 -12.37 -19.47 3.59
N ALA A 247 -13.43 -20.28 3.54
CA ALA A 247 -14.04 -20.69 2.29
C ALA A 247 -14.80 -19.50 1.66
N ALA A 248 -15.60 -18.78 2.45
CA ALA A 248 -16.41 -17.65 2.01
C ALA A 248 -15.57 -16.44 1.55
N PHE A 249 -14.35 -16.28 2.06
CA PHE A 249 -13.43 -15.19 1.70
C PHE A 249 -12.14 -15.66 1.03
N GLY A 250 -12.08 -16.93 0.59
CA GLY A 250 -10.93 -17.47 -0.11
C GLY A 250 -10.63 -16.71 -1.41
N PRO A 251 -9.42 -16.82 -2.01
CA PRO A 251 -9.04 -16.02 -3.18
C PRO A 251 -9.92 -16.21 -4.43
N ARG A 252 -10.73 -17.28 -4.48
CA ARG A 252 -11.68 -17.59 -5.56
C ARG A 252 -13.14 -17.52 -5.10
N ALA A 253 -13.39 -16.97 -3.91
CA ALA A 253 -14.75 -16.87 -3.40
C ALA A 253 -15.55 -15.85 -4.22
N PRO A 254 -16.86 -16.09 -4.42
CA PRO A 254 -17.73 -15.17 -5.16
C PRO A 254 -17.72 -13.74 -4.59
N PHE A 255 -17.42 -13.59 -3.29
CA PHE A 255 -17.31 -12.29 -2.62
C PHE A 255 -16.50 -11.27 -3.41
N TRP A 256 -15.31 -11.65 -3.90
CA TRP A 256 -14.39 -10.70 -4.55
C TRP A 256 -14.90 -10.22 -5.90
N GLU A 257 -15.40 -11.14 -6.72
CA GLU A 257 -15.90 -10.87 -8.07
C GLU A 257 -17.26 -10.15 -8.02
N GLU A 258 -18.20 -10.65 -7.22
CA GLU A 258 -19.57 -10.10 -7.16
C GLU A 258 -19.64 -8.72 -6.50
N THR A 259 -18.67 -8.36 -5.65
CA THR A 259 -18.55 -7.01 -5.09
C THR A 259 -17.74 -6.06 -5.97
N ALA A 260 -17.03 -6.58 -6.98
CA ALA A 260 -15.99 -5.87 -7.72
C ALA A 260 -14.98 -5.21 -6.76
N TYR A 261 -14.49 -5.96 -5.78
CA TYR A 261 -13.69 -5.42 -4.66
C TYR A 261 -12.44 -4.64 -5.14
N LEU A 262 -11.80 -5.11 -6.20
CA LEU A 262 -10.57 -4.48 -6.72
C LEU A 262 -10.85 -3.14 -7.41
N GLU A 263 -12.00 -3.02 -8.07
CA GLU A 263 -12.39 -1.85 -8.85
C GLU A 263 -13.19 -0.83 -8.02
N ARG A 264 -14.01 -1.31 -7.08
CA ARG A 264 -14.93 -0.50 -6.28
C ARG A 264 -14.23 0.26 -5.15
N GLY A 265 -13.17 -0.32 -4.60
CA GLY A 265 -12.52 0.20 -3.40
C GLY A 265 -13.21 -0.24 -2.11
N TYR A 266 -13.07 0.57 -1.05
CA TYR A 266 -13.52 0.24 0.29
C TYR A 266 -15.05 0.09 0.37
N MET A 267 -15.48 -0.96 1.05
CA MET A 267 -16.88 -1.20 1.41
C MET A 267 -16.92 -2.04 2.69
N SER A 268 -17.99 -1.86 3.46
CA SER A 268 -18.20 -2.52 4.74
C SER A 268 -19.69 -2.71 4.98
N PHE A 269 -20.02 -3.60 5.90
CA PHE A 269 -21.40 -3.99 6.15
C PHE A 269 -21.78 -3.80 7.61
N TRP A 270 -23.01 -3.38 7.85
CA TRP A 270 -23.54 -3.20 9.20
C TRP A 270 -24.31 -4.43 9.70
N TYR A 271 -24.10 -4.75 10.98
CA TYR A 271 -24.86 -5.73 11.74
C TYR A 271 -25.37 -5.09 13.04
N ASP A 272 -26.69 -5.18 13.23
CA ASP A 272 -27.36 -4.82 14.48
C ASP A 272 -27.21 -5.98 15.48
N VAL A 273 -26.40 -5.78 16.52
CA VAL A 273 -26.06 -6.83 17.50
C VAL A 273 -27.22 -7.25 18.38
N SER A 274 -28.34 -6.51 18.38
CA SER A 274 -29.57 -6.93 19.05
C SER A 274 -30.28 -8.08 18.32
N ARG A 275 -29.96 -8.29 17.04
CA ARG A 275 -30.53 -9.38 16.24
C ARG A 275 -29.74 -10.68 16.43
N PRO A 276 -30.40 -11.85 16.38
CA PRO A 276 -29.69 -13.13 16.32
C PRO A 276 -28.72 -13.19 15.14
N ALA A 277 -27.59 -13.85 15.33
CA ALA A 277 -26.65 -14.09 14.25
C ALA A 277 -27.26 -15.04 13.20
N GLU A 278 -27.33 -14.59 11.95
CA GLU A 278 -27.79 -15.34 10.78
C GLU A 278 -26.61 -15.75 9.89
N SER A 279 -25.46 -15.09 10.04
CA SER A 279 -24.24 -15.35 9.26
C SER A 279 -23.02 -15.68 10.11
N ALA A 280 -22.00 -16.26 9.48
CA ALA A 280 -20.73 -16.62 10.10
C ALA A 280 -19.99 -15.41 10.69
N VAL A 281 -20.09 -14.24 10.05
CA VAL A 281 -19.48 -13.00 10.56
C VAL A 281 -20.23 -12.50 11.79
N GLU A 282 -21.57 -12.54 11.77
CA GLU A 282 -22.40 -12.16 12.92
C GLU A 282 -22.18 -13.11 14.11
N ALA A 283 -21.99 -14.41 13.84
CA ALA A 283 -21.63 -15.38 14.88
C ALA A 283 -20.25 -15.08 15.50
N VAL A 284 -19.28 -14.61 14.71
CA VAL A 284 -18.02 -14.11 15.26
C VAL A 284 -18.27 -12.87 16.12
N ALA A 285 -19.01 -11.88 15.61
CA ALA A 285 -19.30 -10.65 16.35
C ALA A 285 -19.96 -10.97 17.71
N ALA A 286 -20.96 -11.86 17.74
CA ALA A 286 -21.62 -12.30 18.96
C ALA A 286 -20.66 -12.95 19.98
N ARG A 287 -19.65 -13.70 19.52
CA ARG A 287 -18.62 -14.29 20.39
C ARG A 287 -17.58 -13.29 20.88
N VAL A 288 -17.38 -12.19 20.16
CA VAL A 288 -16.44 -11.12 20.53
C VAL A 288 -17.06 -10.14 21.51
N LEU A 289 -18.37 -9.87 21.45
CA LEU A 289 -19.07 -8.92 22.32
C LEU A 289 -18.72 -9.05 23.82
N PRO A 290 -18.70 -10.25 24.43
CA PRO A 290 -18.34 -10.41 25.84
C PRO A 290 -16.89 -9.99 26.20
N LEU A 291 -16.01 -9.87 25.19
CA LEU A 291 -14.60 -9.52 25.35
C LEU A 291 -14.34 -8.01 25.28
N LEU A 292 -15.26 -7.21 24.73
CA LEU A 292 -15.01 -5.83 24.32
C LEU A 292 -14.75 -4.85 25.46
N ARG A 293 -15.36 -5.07 26.64
CA ARG A 293 -15.10 -4.30 27.87
C ARG A 293 -15.12 -2.77 27.71
N CYS A 294 -15.83 -2.27 26.70
CA CYS A 294 -16.06 -0.86 26.49
C CYS A 294 -17.10 -0.37 27.51
N GLY A 295 -16.98 0.89 27.97
CA GLY A 295 -17.90 1.45 28.98
C GLY A 295 -19.33 1.65 28.49
N GLY A 296 -19.56 1.63 27.18
CA GLY A 296 -20.87 1.78 26.55
C GLY A 296 -21.46 0.47 26.03
N ALA A 297 -22.79 0.42 25.94
CA ALA A 297 -23.49 -0.67 25.28
C ALA A 297 -23.25 -0.62 23.76
N VAL A 298 -22.71 -1.69 23.20
CA VAL A 298 -22.56 -1.84 21.75
C VAL A 298 -23.94 -2.05 21.12
N VAL A 299 -24.28 -1.21 20.13
CA VAL A 299 -25.59 -1.24 19.44
C VAL A 299 -25.49 -1.83 18.03
N GLY A 300 -24.29 -1.91 17.48
CA GLY A 300 -24.03 -2.58 16.22
C GLY A 300 -22.55 -2.73 15.94
N CYS A 301 -22.22 -3.45 14.88
CA CYS A 301 -20.87 -3.50 14.36
C CYS A 301 -20.83 -3.34 12.85
N GLU A 302 -19.80 -2.68 12.37
CA GLU A 302 -19.39 -2.61 10.98
C GLU A 302 -18.34 -3.69 10.72
N TRP A 303 -18.40 -4.39 9.60
CA TRP A 303 -17.39 -5.38 9.24
C TRP A 303 -16.98 -5.32 7.77
N TRP A 304 -15.73 -5.67 7.50
CA TRP A 304 -15.17 -5.76 6.16
C TRP A 304 -14.06 -6.81 6.12
N VAL A 305 -13.64 -7.19 4.92
CA VAL A 305 -12.62 -8.22 4.73
C VAL A 305 -11.52 -7.70 3.84
N HIS A 306 -10.27 -7.92 4.25
CA HIS A 306 -9.09 -7.65 3.45
C HIS A 306 -8.45 -8.96 2.99
N SER A 307 -8.05 -8.99 1.72
CA SER A 307 -7.25 -10.05 1.13
C SER A 307 -5.99 -9.48 0.54
N LYS A 308 -4.87 -9.58 1.26
CA LYS A 308 -3.57 -9.06 0.83
C LYS A 308 -2.68 -10.21 0.39
N ALA A 309 -2.12 -10.14 -0.81
CA ALA A 309 -1.16 -11.14 -1.26
C ALA A 309 0.18 -10.94 -0.54
N ALA A 310 0.84 -12.05 -0.22
CA ALA A 310 2.22 -12.08 0.25
C ALA A 310 3.15 -11.87 -0.92
N SER A 311 3.14 -10.66 -1.47
CA SER A 311 4.21 -10.23 -2.33
C SER A 311 5.27 -9.53 -1.47
N ARG A 312 6.50 -9.39 -1.95
CA ARG A 312 7.66 -9.00 -1.13
C ARG A 312 8.02 -7.49 -1.19
N ALA A 313 7.05 -6.61 -1.42
CA ALA A 313 7.21 -5.19 -1.81
C ALA A 313 6.52 -4.05 -1.02
N LEU A 314 7.00 -2.83 -1.20
CA LEU A 314 6.62 -1.70 -0.38
C LEU A 314 5.54 -0.86 -1.05
N GLY A 315 4.43 -0.59 -0.34
CA GLY A 315 3.30 0.21 -0.80
C GLY A 315 1.96 -0.30 -0.25
N ASN A 316 0.85 0.33 -0.65
CA ASN A 316 -0.55 0.00 -0.27
C ASN A 316 -0.99 -1.47 -0.50
N ARG A 317 -0.07 -2.31 -0.98
CA ARG A 317 -0.32 -3.71 -1.32
C ARG A 317 0.12 -4.70 -0.24
N HIS A 318 0.99 -4.34 0.72
CA HIS A 318 1.56 -5.32 1.70
C HIS A 318 1.56 -4.88 3.14
N GLY A 319 1.64 -3.57 3.38
CA GLY A 319 1.25 -2.96 4.62
C GLY A 319 -0.18 -2.42 4.54
N HIS A 320 -0.57 -1.71 5.57
CA HIS A 320 -1.70 -0.79 5.55
C HIS A 320 -1.17 0.49 6.17
N GLN A 321 -1.42 1.60 5.50
CA GLN A 321 -1.09 2.93 6.01
C GLN A 321 -1.53 3.07 7.47
N LEU A 322 -0.72 3.74 8.27
CA LEU A 322 -1.13 4.13 9.62
C LEU A 322 -2.30 5.11 9.50
N HIS A 323 -3.44 4.75 10.07
CA HIS A 323 -4.69 5.51 10.01
C HIS A 323 -5.52 5.30 11.27
N PHE A 324 -6.62 6.03 11.37
CA PHE A 324 -7.66 5.85 12.37
C PHE A 324 -8.90 5.25 11.69
N ASP A 325 -9.50 4.23 12.30
CA ASP A 325 -10.77 3.70 11.81
C ASP A 325 -11.83 4.78 11.95
N THR A 326 -12.37 5.26 10.83
CA THR A 326 -13.27 6.42 10.81
C THR A 326 -14.52 6.08 10.01
N GLU A 327 -15.68 6.50 10.51
CA GLU A 327 -16.92 6.42 9.74
C GLU A 327 -16.93 7.51 8.65
N GLU A 328 -16.47 7.15 7.46
CA GLU A 328 -16.31 8.07 6.34
C GLU A 328 -17.62 8.76 5.93
N GLY A 329 -18.76 8.07 6.01
CA GLY A 329 -20.05 8.64 5.64
C GLY A 329 -20.42 9.87 6.47
N VAL A 330 -20.26 9.76 7.80
CA VAL A 330 -20.52 10.83 8.77
C VAL A 330 -19.47 11.92 8.66
N LEU A 331 -18.21 11.56 8.42
CA LEU A 331 -17.15 12.54 8.15
C LEU A 331 -17.48 13.40 6.93
N TYR A 332 -17.82 12.80 5.80
CA TYR A 332 -18.10 13.56 4.58
C TYR A 332 -19.45 14.28 4.62
N ALA A 333 -20.47 13.72 5.26
CA ALA A 333 -21.80 14.34 5.32
C ALA A 333 -21.90 15.46 6.37
N HIS A 334 -21.19 15.33 7.50
CA HIS A 334 -21.36 16.19 8.68
C HIS A 334 -20.07 16.84 9.17
N GLY A 335 -18.91 16.50 8.61
CA GLY A 335 -17.61 16.99 9.10
C GLY A 335 -17.23 16.44 10.47
N GLU A 336 -17.88 15.34 10.91
CA GLU A 336 -17.67 14.73 12.23
C GLU A 336 -16.80 13.48 12.11
N VAL A 337 -15.73 13.41 12.90
CA VAL A 337 -14.92 12.20 13.01
C VAL A 337 -15.53 11.30 14.09
N ARG A 338 -15.85 10.06 13.70
CA ARG A 338 -16.39 9.02 14.59
C ARG A 338 -15.56 7.76 14.44
N HIS A 339 -15.20 7.17 15.57
CA HIS A 339 -14.43 5.94 15.65
C HIS A 339 -15.25 4.83 16.32
N PRO A 340 -15.04 3.55 15.96
CA PRO A 340 -15.63 2.47 16.72
C PRO A 340 -15.10 2.51 18.15
N ALA A 341 -15.93 2.11 19.12
CA ALA A 341 -15.50 1.99 20.51
C ALA A 341 -14.36 0.95 20.62
N VAL A 342 -14.48 -0.14 19.85
CA VAL A 342 -13.46 -1.17 19.72
C VAL A 342 -13.29 -1.57 18.27
N SER A 343 -12.06 -1.60 17.78
CA SER A 343 -11.69 -2.24 16.53
C SER A 343 -11.15 -3.64 16.77
N ALA A 344 -11.49 -4.55 15.88
CA ALA A 344 -11.11 -5.95 15.95
C ALA A 344 -10.49 -6.43 14.63
N VAL A 345 -9.39 -7.18 14.73
CA VAL A 345 -8.73 -7.84 13.59
C VAL A 345 -8.69 -9.35 13.86
N LEU A 346 -9.51 -10.11 13.13
CA LEU A 346 -9.47 -11.57 13.12
C LEU A 346 -8.62 -12.05 11.94
N TYR A 347 -7.52 -12.72 12.23
CA TYR A 347 -6.63 -13.28 11.22
C TYR A 347 -7.17 -14.62 10.72
N LEU A 348 -7.81 -14.62 9.54
CA LEU A 348 -8.41 -15.81 8.97
C LEU A 348 -7.35 -16.76 8.42
N SER A 349 -6.37 -16.28 7.66
CA SER A 349 -5.28 -17.10 7.11
C SER A 349 -4.06 -16.25 6.71
N GLY A 350 -2.98 -16.92 6.33
CA GLY A 350 -1.80 -16.27 5.72
C GLY A 350 -0.80 -15.72 6.72
N SER A 351 -0.80 -16.23 7.96
CA SER A 351 0.11 -15.85 9.04
C SER A 351 1.59 -15.91 8.65
N ALA A 352 2.01 -16.89 7.86
CA ALA A 352 3.40 -17.01 7.40
C ALA A 352 3.83 -15.94 6.37
N ALA A 353 2.90 -15.11 5.91
CA ALA A 353 3.02 -14.36 4.67
C ALA A 353 2.66 -12.87 4.83
N ALA A 354 2.41 -12.46 6.06
CA ALA A 354 1.82 -11.18 6.42
C ALA A 354 2.67 -10.49 7.47
N GLY A 355 2.80 -9.17 7.36
CA GLY A 355 3.37 -8.40 8.45
C GLY A 355 2.37 -8.22 9.61
N PRO A 356 2.89 -7.83 10.78
CA PRO A 356 2.08 -7.62 11.97
C PRO A 356 1.17 -6.40 11.84
N THR A 357 0.05 -6.45 12.55
CA THR A 357 -0.72 -5.24 12.85
C THR A 357 0.04 -4.47 13.93
N VAL A 358 0.25 -3.17 13.74
CA VAL A 358 0.84 -2.27 14.73
C VAL A 358 -0.22 -1.28 15.17
N VAL A 359 -0.44 -1.17 16.49
CA VAL A 359 -1.33 -0.19 17.11
C VAL A 359 -0.47 0.73 17.95
N LEU A 360 -0.55 2.03 17.73
CA LEU A 360 0.18 3.03 18.48
C LEU A 360 -0.75 3.65 19.51
N ASN A 361 -0.22 4.01 20.67
CA ASN A 361 -0.99 4.67 21.71
C ASN A 361 -1.25 6.16 21.45
N GLN A 362 -1.38 6.51 20.19
CA GLN A 362 -1.66 7.86 19.72
C GLN A 362 -3.13 7.93 19.36
N ALA A 363 -3.88 8.73 20.13
CA ALA A 363 -5.28 9.00 19.85
C ALA A 363 -5.43 9.98 18.67
N TYR A 364 -6.61 9.96 18.03
CA TYR A 364 -6.99 10.99 17.08
C TYR A 364 -6.88 12.39 17.70
N ALA A 365 -6.42 13.37 16.91
CA ALA A 365 -6.12 14.74 17.31
C ALA A 365 -4.97 14.92 18.33
N ALA A 366 -4.30 13.84 18.75
CA ALA A 366 -3.09 13.97 19.56
C ALA A 366 -1.95 14.54 18.70
N THR A 367 -1.38 15.65 19.14
CA THR A 367 -0.20 16.28 18.51
C THR A 367 1.12 15.72 19.03
N ALA A 368 1.09 15.11 20.22
CA ALA A 368 2.23 14.39 20.77
C ALA A 368 2.37 13.02 20.08
N PRO A 369 3.61 12.60 19.73
CA PRO A 369 3.83 11.28 19.18
C PRO A 369 3.51 10.20 20.22
N ALA A 370 3.05 9.04 19.74
CA ALA A 370 2.90 7.84 20.57
C ALA A 370 4.19 7.51 21.34
N THR A 371 4.06 7.12 22.61
CA THR A 371 5.18 6.70 23.46
C THR A 371 5.50 5.21 23.31
N HIS A 372 4.52 4.40 22.90
CA HIS A 372 4.72 2.98 22.65
C HIS A 372 3.76 2.41 21.60
N ALA A 373 4.10 1.21 21.13
CA ALA A 373 3.37 0.49 20.11
C ALA A 373 3.12 -0.96 20.53
N TYR A 374 2.00 -1.49 20.08
CA TYR A 374 1.59 -2.88 20.22
C TYR A 374 1.78 -3.59 18.89
N VAL A 375 2.61 -4.62 18.87
CA VAL A 375 2.92 -5.39 17.66
C VAL A 375 2.27 -6.77 17.74
N SER A 376 1.26 -7.00 16.89
CA SER A 376 0.49 -8.23 16.84
C SER A 376 0.79 -9.01 15.57
N HIS A 377 1.59 -10.07 15.71
CA HIS A 377 1.91 -10.98 14.62
C HIS A 377 0.70 -11.82 14.20
N PRO A 378 0.41 -11.93 12.90
CA PRO A 378 -0.75 -12.68 12.43
C PRO A 378 -0.62 -14.14 12.83
N ALA A 379 -1.67 -14.71 13.42
CA ALA A 379 -1.83 -16.15 13.52
C ALA A 379 -3.25 -16.55 13.17
N ASP A 380 -3.37 -17.59 12.38
CA ASP A 380 -4.63 -18.18 11.97
C ASP A 380 -5.58 -18.41 13.18
N GLY A 381 -6.75 -17.77 13.16
CA GLY A 381 -7.76 -17.82 14.23
C GLY A 381 -7.50 -16.92 15.44
N THR A 382 -6.45 -16.10 15.43
CA THR A 382 -6.22 -15.08 16.48
C THR A 382 -7.06 -13.84 16.27
N LEU A 383 -7.47 -13.22 17.36
CA LEU A 383 -8.21 -11.97 17.41
C LEU A 383 -7.35 -10.92 18.12
N LEU A 384 -7.20 -9.74 17.52
CA LEU A 384 -6.67 -8.54 18.15
C LEU A 384 -7.82 -7.56 18.37
N LEU A 385 -7.92 -7.00 19.57
CA LEU A 385 -8.86 -5.94 19.96
C LEU A 385 -8.07 -4.70 20.39
N PHE A 386 -8.54 -3.51 20.03
CA PHE A 386 -7.98 -2.24 20.47
C PHE A 386 -9.01 -1.12 20.39
N PRO A 387 -8.87 -0.01 21.13
CA PRO A 387 -9.76 1.14 20.99
C PRO A 387 -9.67 1.73 19.57
N GLY A 388 -10.82 1.95 18.92
CA GLY A 388 -10.85 2.33 17.49
C GLY A 388 -10.32 3.72 17.16
N HIS A 389 -10.15 4.57 18.17
CA HIS A 389 -9.58 5.92 18.04
C HIS A 389 -8.05 5.94 18.06
N LEU A 390 -7.39 4.77 18.16
CA LEU A 390 -5.93 4.66 18.15
C LEU A 390 -5.38 4.56 16.73
N LEU A 391 -4.25 5.21 16.50
CA LEU A 391 -3.51 5.14 15.25
C LEU A 391 -2.98 3.72 15.04
N HIS A 392 -3.27 3.11 13.90
CA HIS A 392 -2.87 1.75 13.65
C HIS A 392 -2.69 1.46 12.16
N GLY A 393 -2.01 0.37 11.85
CA GLY A 393 -1.83 -0.08 10.48
C GLY A 393 -1.20 -1.46 10.44
N VAL A 394 -0.63 -1.81 9.30
CA VAL A 394 -0.01 -3.13 9.10
C VAL A 394 1.37 -2.90 8.53
N CYS A 395 2.43 -3.31 9.23
CA CYS A 395 3.77 -3.24 8.68
C CYS A 395 3.94 -4.27 7.56
N PRO A 396 4.85 -4.07 6.60
CA PRO A 396 5.20 -5.10 5.64
C PRO A 396 5.81 -6.33 6.35
N ALA A 397 5.63 -7.52 5.76
CA ALA A 397 6.36 -8.70 6.22
C ALA A 397 7.86 -8.55 5.89
N PRO A 398 8.77 -8.97 6.79
CA PRO A 398 10.16 -9.16 6.42
C PRO A 398 10.26 -10.06 5.18
N THR A 399 11.24 -9.81 4.32
CA THR A 399 11.46 -10.69 3.17
C THR A 399 11.88 -12.06 3.69
N ALA A 400 10.96 -13.03 3.72
CA ALA A 400 11.32 -14.39 4.04
C ALA A 400 12.49 -14.81 3.13
N ALA A 401 13.50 -15.48 3.69
CA ALA A 401 14.60 -16.01 2.91
C ALA A 401 14.04 -16.72 1.69
N PRO A 402 14.56 -16.47 0.48
CA PRO A 402 14.05 -17.11 -0.72
C PRO A 402 14.02 -18.63 -0.47
N PRO A 403 12.93 -19.34 -0.82
CA PRO A 403 12.85 -20.77 -0.61
C PRO A 403 14.12 -21.40 -1.21
N PRO A 404 14.75 -22.37 -0.53
CA PRO A 404 16.03 -22.93 -0.95
C PRO A 404 15.94 -23.29 -2.43
N ARG A 405 16.78 -22.65 -3.25
CA ARG A 405 16.79 -22.85 -4.70
C ARG A 405 16.88 -24.35 -4.95
N ARG A 406 15.81 -24.97 -5.47
CA ARG A 406 15.93 -26.31 -6.04
C ARG A 406 17.01 -26.21 -7.11
N ARG A 407 18.07 -27.02 -6.99
CA ARG A 407 19.32 -27.00 -7.80
C ARG A 407 19.09 -27.24 -9.31
N ARG A 408 18.29 -26.42 -9.98
CA ARG A 408 18.34 -26.24 -11.44
C ARG A 408 19.20 -25.00 -11.67
N ALA A 409 20.48 -25.23 -11.94
CA ALA A 409 21.52 -24.21 -11.89
C ALA A 409 21.44 -23.14 -12.97
N ASP A 410 20.66 -23.31 -14.06
CA ASP A 410 20.85 -22.49 -15.27
C ASP A 410 19.60 -21.81 -15.82
N LEU A 411 18.49 -21.77 -15.08
CA LEU A 411 17.30 -21.03 -15.53
C LEU A 411 17.22 -19.66 -14.84
N PRO A 412 17.02 -18.56 -15.59
CA PRO A 412 16.67 -17.26 -15.03
C PRO A 412 15.52 -17.44 -14.02
N SER A 413 15.60 -16.80 -12.86
CA SER A 413 14.57 -16.87 -11.82
C SER A 413 13.22 -16.50 -12.43
N ALA A 414 12.39 -17.51 -12.70
CA ALA A 414 11.07 -17.28 -13.29
C ALA A 414 10.24 -16.41 -12.33
N LEU A 415 9.63 -15.36 -12.88
CA LEU A 415 8.78 -14.46 -12.12
C LEU A 415 7.55 -15.23 -11.61
N LEU A 416 7.26 -15.15 -10.31
CA LEU A 416 6.09 -15.81 -9.72
C LEU A 416 4.81 -15.06 -10.07
N GLY A 417 3.78 -15.78 -10.53
CA GLY A 417 2.47 -15.18 -10.80
C GLY A 417 1.74 -14.78 -9.51
N ALA A 418 1.04 -13.65 -9.50
CA ALA A 418 0.39 -13.11 -8.29
C ALA A 418 -0.60 -14.09 -7.62
N ALA A 419 -1.31 -14.91 -8.41
CA ALA A 419 -2.25 -15.90 -7.91
C ALA A 419 -1.60 -17.07 -7.15
N SER A 420 -0.28 -17.26 -7.29
CA SER A 420 0.46 -18.31 -6.60
C SER A 420 1.00 -17.89 -5.22
N LEU A 421 0.93 -16.59 -4.91
CA LEU A 421 1.43 -16.08 -3.65
C LEU A 421 0.40 -16.35 -2.54
N PRO A 422 0.83 -16.80 -1.35
CA PRO A 422 -0.06 -16.95 -0.20
C PRO A 422 -0.76 -15.61 0.08
N ARG A 423 -1.99 -15.62 0.58
CA ARG A 423 -2.73 -14.39 0.90
C ARG A 423 -3.05 -14.33 2.39
N ARG A 424 -2.84 -13.16 2.98
CA ARG A 424 -3.38 -12.78 4.28
C ARG A 424 -4.85 -12.45 4.12
N LEU A 425 -5.70 -13.23 4.77
CA LEU A 425 -7.12 -12.92 4.89
C LEU A 425 -7.37 -12.42 6.31
N THR A 426 -7.99 -11.24 6.43
CA THR A 426 -8.42 -10.69 7.72
C THR A 426 -9.86 -10.24 7.64
N LEU A 427 -10.65 -10.62 8.64
CA LEU A 427 -11.94 -10.02 8.92
C LEU A 427 -11.70 -8.89 9.93
N MET A 428 -12.14 -7.69 9.58
CA MET A 428 -12.10 -6.52 10.45
C MET A 428 -13.51 -6.20 10.92
N ILE A 429 -13.66 -5.83 12.20
CA ILE A 429 -14.94 -5.49 12.80
C ILE A 429 -14.76 -4.26 13.69
N GLY A 430 -15.49 -3.18 13.41
CA GLY A 430 -15.64 -2.03 14.28
C GLY A 430 -16.91 -2.16 15.10
N PHE A 431 -16.81 -2.15 16.43
CA PHE A 431 -17.95 -2.21 17.35
C PHE A 431 -18.34 -0.81 17.80
N TRP A 432 -19.62 -0.46 17.63
CA TRP A 432 -20.11 0.89 17.80
C TRP A 432 -21.13 0.98 18.93
N THR A 433 -21.01 2.04 19.73
CA THR A 433 -21.98 2.39 20.79
C THR A 433 -23.05 3.35 20.28
N GLU A 434 -23.04 3.69 18.99
CA GLU A 434 -23.96 4.58 18.30
C GLU A 434 -24.44 3.92 17.00
N ASP A 435 -25.72 4.06 16.66
CA ASP A 435 -26.27 3.54 15.40
C ASP A 435 -26.03 4.55 14.25
N LEU A 436 -24.91 4.36 13.57
CA LEU A 436 -24.45 5.22 12.47
C LEU A 436 -25.29 5.08 11.20
N THR A 437 -26.06 4.00 11.06
CA THR A 437 -26.88 3.75 9.86
C THR A 437 -28.03 4.74 9.73
N ARG A 438 -28.43 5.35 10.85
CA ARG A 438 -29.49 6.38 10.89
C ARG A 438 -28.98 7.78 10.54
N ARG A 439 -27.66 8.00 10.54
CA ARG A 439 -27.07 9.34 10.36
C ARG A 439 -26.82 9.72 8.91
N VAL A 440 -26.62 8.73 8.05
CA VAL A 440 -26.28 8.93 6.64
C VAL A 440 -26.93 7.83 5.80
N ARG A 441 -27.53 8.22 4.66
CA ARG A 441 -28.11 7.25 3.71
C ARG A 441 -27.00 6.40 3.10
N ARG A 442 -27.17 5.08 3.11
CA ARG A 442 -26.18 4.11 2.61
C ARG A 442 -26.62 3.47 1.30
N PRO A 443 -25.97 3.78 0.16
CA PRO A 443 -26.12 2.99 -1.06
C PRO A 443 -25.72 1.53 -0.84
N PRO A 444 -26.25 0.56 -1.62
CA PRO A 444 -25.75 -0.81 -1.60
C PRO A 444 -24.24 -0.86 -1.88
N LEU A 445 -23.51 -1.72 -1.16
CA LEU A 445 -22.06 -1.90 -1.30
C LEU A 445 -21.26 -0.60 -1.07
N SER A 446 -21.73 0.26 -0.17
CA SER A 446 -20.97 1.40 0.37
C SER A 446 -20.52 1.13 1.80
N ALA A 447 -19.77 2.05 2.42
CA ALA A 447 -19.39 1.96 3.82
C ALA A 447 -20.62 1.90 4.74
N CYS A 448 -20.61 0.99 5.72
CA CYS A 448 -21.71 0.70 6.65
C CYS A 448 -23.03 0.32 5.96
N ALA A 449 -23.02 -0.22 4.74
CA ALA A 449 -24.24 -0.65 4.06
C ALA A 449 -24.84 -1.91 4.70
N PRO A 450 -26.14 -2.17 4.55
CA PRO A 450 -26.70 -3.48 4.93
C PRO A 450 -26.05 -4.61 4.11
N THR A 451 -25.78 -5.76 4.75
CA THR A 451 -25.37 -6.97 4.03
C THR A 451 -26.42 -7.34 2.97
N PRO A 452 -26.05 -7.51 1.70
CA PRO A 452 -26.99 -7.92 0.65
C PRO A 452 -27.65 -9.25 0.98
N ARG A 453 -28.93 -9.40 0.61
CA ARG A 453 -29.60 -10.71 0.67
C ARG A 453 -29.10 -11.61 -0.46
N PRO A 454 -28.96 -12.93 -0.21
CA PRO A 454 -28.69 -13.89 -1.27
C PRO A 454 -29.67 -13.76 -2.43
N SER A 455 -29.15 -13.76 -3.65
CA SER A 455 -29.95 -13.75 -4.88
C SER A 455 -29.20 -14.45 -6.01
N ARG A 456 -29.85 -14.60 -7.18
CA ARG A 456 -29.20 -15.16 -8.38
C ARG A 456 -28.02 -14.32 -8.89
N ARG A 457 -27.93 -13.04 -8.50
CA ARG A 457 -26.86 -12.09 -8.91
C ARG A 457 -25.87 -11.77 -7.79
N CYS A 458 -26.13 -12.24 -6.58
CA CYS A 458 -25.33 -11.98 -5.39
C CYS A 458 -25.41 -13.23 -4.51
N THR A 459 -24.51 -14.17 -4.76
CA THR A 459 -24.50 -15.50 -4.14
C THR A 459 -23.60 -15.54 -2.91
N TRP A 460 -22.61 -14.65 -2.82
CA TRP A 460 -21.65 -14.65 -1.70
C TRP A 460 -22.29 -14.60 -0.30
N PRO A 461 -23.41 -13.89 -0.04
CA PRO A 461 -23.98 -13.88 1.31
C PRO A 461 -24.47 -15.27 1.74
N ALA A 462 -24.89 -16.13 0.81
CA ALA A 462 -25.28 -17.50 1.11
C ALA A 462 -24.09 -18.35 1.61
N THR A 463 -22.86 -18.02 1.21
CA THR A 463 -21.65 -18.72 1.68
C THR A 463 -21.34 -18.45 3.16
N LEU A 464 -21.92 -17.38 3.71
CA LEU A 464 -21.81 -17.02 5.13
C LEU A 464 -22.99 -17.53 5.96
N ALA A 465 -24.07 -18.04 5.37
CA ALA A 465 -25.25 -18.47 6.12
C ALA A 465 -24.88 -19.57 7.14
N LEU A 466 -25.41 -19.45 8.35
CA LEU A 466 -25.25 -20.49 9.36
C LEU A 466 -26.12 -21.72 9.02
N PRO A 467 -25.69 -22.94 9.37
CA PRO A 467 -26.51 -24.13 9.20
C PRO A 467 -27.81 -24.05 10.01
N PRO A 468 -28.97 -24.49 9.46
CA PRO A 468 -30.22 -24.54 10.21
C PRO A 468 -30.09 -25.48 11.42
N GLY A 469 -30.51 -25.00 12.60
CA GLY A 469 -30.58 -25.82 13.82
C GLY A 469 -29.29 -25.91 14.65
N GLY A 470 -28.23 -25.17 14.33
CA GLY A 470 -26.99 -25.29 15.11
C GLY A 470 -25.93 -24.28 14.71
N GLY A 471 -26.20 -23.00 14.96
CA GLY A 471 -25.19 -21.95 14.89
C GLY A 471 -24.10 -22.18 15.95
N GLY A 472 -23.07 -22.94 15.62
CA GLY A 472 -21.79 -22.90 16.34
C GLY A 472 -21.70 -23.63 17.69
N ALA A 473 -22.66 -24.50 18.06
CA ALA A 473 -22.62 -25.29 19.31
C ALA A 473 -21.58 -26.44 19.31
N GLY A 474 -20.44 -26.26 18.61
CA GLY A 474 -19.25 -27.02 19.01
C GLY A 474 -18.88 -26.60 20.42
N ALA A 475 -18.38 -27.53 21.24
CA ALA A 475 -17.93 -27.25 22.60
C ALA A 475 -17.18 -25.90 22.64
N GLU A 476 -17.64 -25.00 23.50
CA GLU A 476 -17.08 -23.66 23.58
C GLU A 476 -15.61 -23.76 23.95
N ALA A 477 -14.74 -23.60 22.96
CA ALA A 477 -13.35 -23.34 23.25
C ALA A 477 -13.30 -22.02 24.01
N GLU A 478 -12.80 -22.07 25.25
CA GLU A 478 -12.59 -20.89 26.05
C GLU A 478 -11.58 -19.98 25.35
N ALA A 479 -11.95 -18.72 25.15
CA ALA A 479 -11.04 -17.73 24.59
C ALA A 479 -9.87 -17.52 25.57
N VAL A 480 -8.65 -17.80 25.10
CA VAL A 480 -7.44 -17.60 25.92
C VAL A 480 -6.81 -16.29 25.52
N ARG A 481 -6.59 -15.40 26.50
CA ARG A 481 -5.87 -14.15 26.31
C ARG A 481 -4.39 -14.44 26.12
N GLU A 482 -3.78 -13.83 25.11
CA GLU A 482 -2.33 -13.87 24.88
C GLU A 482 -1.71 -12.49 25.15
N GLU A 483 -0.44 -12.49 25.54
CA GLU A 483 0.37 -11.28 25.62
C GLU A 483 0.59 -10.68 24.22
N VAL A 484 0.45 -9.35 24.13
CA VAL A 484 0.78 -8.57 22.93
C VAL A 484 2.16 -7.95 23.13
N CYS A 485 3.00 -7.95 22.10
CA CYS A 485 4.31 -7.32 22.16
C CYS A 485 4.16 -5.81 22.35
N VAL A 486 4.64 -5.28 23.47
CA VAL A 486 4.65 -3.84 23.75
C VAL A 486 6.07 -3.31 23.56
N VAL A 487 6.20 -2.23 22.80
CA VAL A 487 7.50 -1.69 22.39
C VAL A 487 7.54 -0.18 22.64
N SER A 488 8.62 0.31 23.24
CA SER A 488 8.88 1.73 23.46
C SER A 488 10.35 2.07 23.14
N PRO A 489 10.64 3.22 22.52
CA PRO A 489 9.68 4.21 22.03
C PRO A 489 8.91 3.72 20.79
N ALA A 490 7.73 4.28 20.50
CA ALA A 490 7.00 3.98 19.24
C ALA A 490 7.61 4.71 18.04
N TRP A 491 7.94 5.98 18.27
CA TRP A 491 8.51 6.91 17.29
C TRP A 491 9.94 7.27 17.69
N GLU A 492 10.78 7.50 16.70
CA GLU A 492 12.11 8.06 16.88
C GLU A 492 12.33 9.22 15.90
N GLU A 493 13.15 10.19 16.32
CA GLU A 493 13.54 11.28 15.45
C GLU A 493 14.50 10.77 14.36
N VAL A 494 14.30 11.29 13.15
CA VAL A 494 15.26 11.13 12.07
C VAL A 494 16.32 12.19 12.26
N GLU A 495 17.56 11.78 12.54
CA GLU A 495 18.68 12.70 12.73
C GLU A 495 18.75 13.72 11.59
N ALA A 496 18.86 15.01 11.95
CA ALA A 496 19.02 16.06 10.98
C ALA A 496 20.32 15.87 10.18
N ALA A 497 20.30 16.23 8.90
CA ALA A 497 21.52 16.27 8.12
C ALA A 497 22.52 17.22 8.81
N PRO A 498 23.82 16.88 8.88
CA PRO A 498 24.84 17.80 9.38
C PRO A 498 24.74 19.14 8.64
N ALA A 499 24.87 20.24 9.37
CA ALA A 499 24.85 21.57 8.77
C ALA A 499 25.87 21.65 7.63
N GLY A 500 25.42 21.98 6.42
CA GLY A 500 26.26 22.05 5.22
C GLY A 500 26.29 20.79 4.35
N ALA A 501 25.67 19.68 4.76
CA ALA A 501 25.42 18.54 3.87
C ALA A 501 24.34 18.95 2.84
N ALA A 502 24.79 19.48 1.69
CA ALA A 502 23.92 19.77 0.56
C ALA A 502 23.45 18.45 -0.07
N GLU A 503 22.41 17.84 0.50
CA GLU A 503 21.70 16.77 -0.19
C GLU A 503 21.06 17.32 -1.45
N ALA A 504 21.27 16.64 -2.57
CA ALA A 504 20.77 17.08 -3.86
C ALA A 504 19.23 17.13 -3.93
N TRP A 505 18.58 16.39 -3.04
CA TRP A 505 17.13 16.38 -2.85
C TRP A 505 16.82 16.80 -1.42
N GLN A 506 15.95 17.79 -1.25
CA GLN A 506 15.42 18.20 0.06
C GLN A 506 13.91 18.40 -0.06
N GLY A 507 13.16 17.84 0.89
CA GLY A 507 11.71 18.03 0.99
C GLY A 507 10.88 17.33 -0.08
N LEU A 508 11.40 16.26 -0.70
CA LEU A 508 10.59 15.41 -1.58
C LEU A 508 9.37 14.86 -0.83
N ARG A 509 8.22 14.78 -1.49
CA ARG A 509 7.03 14.15 -0.89
C ARG A 509 6.98 12.68 -1.31
N VAL A 510 6.71 11.80 -0.35
CA VAL A 510 6.43 10.40 -0.65
C VAL A 510 5.19 10.38 -1.55
N PRO A 511 5.20 9.65 -2.68
CA PRO A 511 3.98 9.48 -3.46
C PRO A 511 2.91 8.79 -2.62
N GLU A 512 1.70 9.35 -2.60
CA GLU A 512 0.56 8.84 -1.82
C GLU A 512 0.31 7.34 -2.04
N ALA A 513 0.48 6.85 -3.28
CA ALA A 513 0.31 5.44 -3.63
C ALA A 513 1.21 4.46 -2.85
N ILE A 514 2.34 4.95 -2.31
CA ILE A 514 3.27 4.16 -1.49
C ILE A 514 3.43 4.71 -0.08
N ASP A 515 2.72 5.79 0.27
CA ASP A 515 2.83 6.38 1.59
C ASP A 515 2.04 5.55 2.60
N ASN A 516 2.77 4.94 3.54
CA ASN A 516 2.18 4.16 4.61
C ASN A 516 2.19 4.92 5.94
N HIS A 517 2.71 6.15 5.96
CA HIS A 517 2.92 6.97 7.15
C HIS A 517 3.80 6.30 8.23
N PHE A 518 4.66 5.34 7.87
CA PHE A 518 5.65 4.79 8.83
C PHE A 518 6.80 5.76 9.13
N PHE A 519 6.87 6.85 8.37
CA PHE A 519 7.74 7.99 8.59
C PHE A 519 7.01 9.22 8.11
N VAL A 520 7.05 10.28 8.92
CA VAL A 520 6.23 11.48 8.76
C VAL A 520 7.06 12.72 9.03
N ARG A 521 6.62 13.86 8.52
CA ARG A 521 7.24 15.18 8.77
C ARG A 521 6.82 15.75 10.11
N GLY A 522 5.63 15.39 10.57
CA GLY A 522 5.07 15.74 11.88
C GLY A 522 3.83 14.90 12.15
N MET A 523 3.31 14.99 13.38
CA MET A 523 2.09 14.27 13.74
C MET A 523 0.84 14.83 13.03
N ASP A 524 0.92 16.06 12.51
CA ASP A 524 -0.13 16.66 11.69
C ASP A 524 -0.35 15.91 10.36
N ASP A 525 0.61 15.10 9.89
CA ASP A 525 0.45 14.23 8.71
C ASP A 525 -0.67 13.17 8.89
N PHE A 526 -1.13 12.94 10.13
CA PHE A 526 -2.25 12.05 10.44
C PHE A 526 -3.60 12.77 10.57
N LEU A 527 -3.59 14.10 10.56
CA LEU A 527 -4.83 14.87 10.58
C LEU A 527 -5.42 14.86 9.16
N PHE A 528 -6.74 14.72 9.08
CA PHE A 528 -7.43 14.73 7.79
C PHE A 528 -7.37 16.14 7.19
N ASP A 529 -6.38 16.37 6.31
CA ASP A 529 -6.27 17.59 5.48
C ASP A 529 -7.58 17.88 4.72
N HIS A 530 -8.38 16.85 4.42
CA HIS A 530 -9.64 16.96 3.68
C HIS A 530 -10.77 17.68 4.43
N LEU A 531 -10.68 17.88 5.75
CA LEU A 531 -11.66 18.72 6.44
C LEU A 531 -11.59 20.19 5.98
N GLU A 532 -10.46 20.65 5.45
CA GLU A 532 -10.37 21.98 4.85
C GLU A 532 -10.94 22.04 3.43
N ALA A 533 -10.95 20.93 2.68
CA ALA A 533 -11.52 20.89 1.33
C ALA A 533 -13.05 20.70 1.31
N ALA A 534 -13.63 20.22 2.41
CA ALA A 534 -15.07 20.06 2.59
C ALA A 534 -15.77 21.28 3.23
N ARG A 535 -15.00 22.28 3.68
CA ARG A 535 -15.48 23.60 4.12
C ARG A 535 -15.38 24.59 2.97
#